data_AF-U2QV80-F1
#
_entry.id   AF-U2QV80-F1
#
_cell.length_a   1.000
_cell.length_b   1.000
_cell.length_c   1.000
_cell.angle_alpha   90.00
_cell.angle_beta   90.00
_cell.angle_gamma   90.00
#
_symmetry.space_group_name_H-M   'P 1'
#
loop_
_entity.id
_entity.type
_entity.pdbx_description
1 polymer ?
#
loop_
_entity_poly.entity_id
_entity_poly.type
_entity_poly.pdbx_seq_one_letter_code
_entity_poly.pdbx_strand_id
1 'polypeptide(L)' 'EHVLYEVTPIYEDSYDLVASGVHMQACSVEDDCASLAFNVYAYNVQPGIEIDYRTGENWEE' A
#
# COMPACT_ATOMS: atom_id res chain seq x y z
N GLU A 1 4.35 -20.73 11.40
CA GLU A 1 4.38 -19.35 11.89
C GLU A 1 3.25 -18.61 11.22
N HIS A 2 2.43 -17.96 12.03
CA HIS A 2 1.26 -17.23 11.60
C HIS A 2 1.55 -15.74 11.70
N VAL A 3 0.94 -14.98 10.80
CA VAL A 3 1.12 -13.54 10.73
C VAL A 3 -0.24 -12.87 10.79
N LEU A 4 -0.39 -11.92 11.71
CA LEU A 4 -1.47 -10.93 11.62
C LEU A 4 -1.07 -9.95 10.52
N TYR A 5 -1.90 -9.87 9.49
CA TYR A 5 -1.59 -9.09 8.30
C TYR A 5 -2.80 -8.26 7.89
N GLU A 6 -2.60 -6.94 7.76
CA GLU A 6 -3.61 -5.98 7.32
C GLU A 6 -3.03 -5.12 6.20
N VAL A 7 -3.85 -4.88 5.17
CA VAL A 7 -3.52 -3.97 4.06
C VAL A 7 -4.71 -3.04 3.83
N THR A 8 -4.47 -1.75 3.97
CA THR A 8 -5.47 -0.70 3.78
C THR A 8 -5.10 0.17 2.58
N PRO A 9 -5.90 0.19 1.50
CA PRO A 9 -5.68 1.12 0.39
C PRO A 9 -5.95 2.56 0.84
N ILE A 10 -5.09 3.48 0.44
CA ILE A 10 -5.21 4.91 0.78
C ILE A 10 -5.53 5.70 -0.49
N TYR A 11 -6.65 6.42 -0.46
CA TYR A 11 -7.10 7.33 -1.50
C TYR A 11 -6.83 8.77 -1.03
N GLU A 12 -6.17 9.60 -1.84
CA GLU A 12 -5.83 10.98 -1.46
C GLU A 12 -7.05 11.89 -1.57
N ASP A 13 -7.89 11.67 -2.59
CA ASP A 13 -9.19 12.34 -2.76
C ASP A 13 -10.37 11.34 -2.73
N SER A 14 -11.53 11.81 -2.27
CA SER A 14 -12.77 11.05 -2.24
C SER A 14 -13.30 10.60 -3.62
N TYR A 15 -12.83 11.23 -4.70
CA TYR A 15 -13.21 10.89 -6.07
C TYR A 15 -12.17 10.01 -6.77
N ASP A 16 -11.07 9.67 -6.11
CA ASP A 16 -10.06 8.78 -6.68
C ASP A 16 -10.60 7.36 -6.83
N LEU A 17 -10.39 6.78 -8.01
CA LEU A 17 -10.73 5.39 -8.28
C LEU A 17 -9.56 4.44 -8.02
N VAL A 18 -8.35 4.98 -7.96
CA VAL A 18 -7.10 4.25 -7.71
C VAL A 18 -6.45 4.76 -6.43
N ALA A 19 -5.97 3.85 -5.60
CA ALA A 19 -5.24 4.22 -4.39
C ALA A 19 -3.87 4.81 -4.74
N SER A 20 -3.48 5.88 -4.04
CA SER A 20 -2.13 6.47 -4.08
C SER A 20 -1.06 5.52 -3.55
N GLY A 21 -1.48 4.54 -2.76
CA GLY A 21 -0.64 3.52 -2.16
C GLY A 21 -1.41 2.67 -1.18
N VAL A 22 -0.70 1.75 -0.53
CA VAL A 22 -1.27 0.87 0.49
C VAL A 22 -0.50 1.00 1.80
N HIS A 23 -1.23 1.12 2.90
CA HIS A 23 -0.70 1.00 4.24
C HIS A 23 -0.71 -0.48 4.63
N MET A 24 0.47 -1.03 4.91
CA MET A 24 0.67 -2.46 5.14
C MET A 24 1.24 -2.69 6.53
N GLN A 25 0.62 -3.59 7.28
CA GLN A 25 1.00 -3.92 8.65
C GLN A 25 1.11 -5.44 8.81
N ALA A 26 2.20 -5.91 9.41
CA ALA A 26 2.42 -7.31 9.71
C ALA A 26 3.06 -7.52 11.08
N CYS A 27 2.67 -8.60 11.75
CA CYS A 27 3.27 -9.07 13.01
C CYS A 27 3.22 -10.61 13.09
N SER A 28 4.35 -11.24 13.44
CA SER A 28 4.42 -12.66 13.79
C SER A 28 3.69 -12.93 15.11
N VAL A 29 2.80 -13.93 15.13
CA VAL A 29 1.88 -14.17 16.25
C VAL A 29 2.55 -14.96 17.38
N GLU A 30 3.37 -15.95 17.05
CA GLU A 30 3.91 -16.89 18.01
C GLU A 30 5.01 -16.31 18.92
N ASP A 31 5.63 -15.20 18.52
CA ASP A 31 6.74 -14.59 19.24
C ASP A 31 6.56 -13.08 19.51
N ASP A 32 5.31 -12.61 19.53
CA ASP A 32 4.94 -11.22 19.85
C ASP A 32 5.66 -10.19 18.95
N CYS A 33 5.57 -10.42 17.64
CA CYS A 33 6.21 -9.63 16.58
C CYS A 33 7.75 -9.60 16.59
N ALA A 34 8.43 -10.51 17.29
CA ALA A 34 9.89 -10.46 17.41
C ALA A 34 10.63 -10.85 16.10
N SER A 35 10.15 -11.85 15.37
CA SER A 35 10.74 -12.30 14.09
C SER A 35 10.33 -11.42 12.91
N LEU A 36 9.08 -10.92 12.91
CA LEU A 36 8.51 -10.11 11.84
C LEU A 36 7.62 -9.02 12.43
N ALA A 37 8.00 -7.76 12.23
CA ALA A 37 7.18 -6.59 12.53
C ALA A 37 7.42 -5.51 11.48
N PHE A 38 6.36 -5.09 10.79
CA PHE A 38 6.43 -3.89 9.98
C PHE A 38 5.12 -3.12 9.96
N ASN A 39 5.25 -1.82 9.70
CA ASN A 39 4.17 -0.88 9.51
C ASN A 39 4.68 0.15 8.48
N VAL A 40 4.30 -0.02 7.22
CA VAL A 40 4.88 0.71 6.08
C VAL A 40 3.80 1.22 5.15
N TYR A 41 4.11 2.29 4.42
CA TYR A 41 3.31 2.74 3.30
C TYR A 41 4.05 2.41 2.00
N ALA A 42 3.40 1.66 1.11
CA ALA A 42 3.92 1.34 -0.21
C ALA A 42 3.23 2.24 -1.25
N TYR A 43 3.99 3.14 -1.84
CA TYR A 43 3.53 4.06 -2.89
C TYR A 43 3.13 3.28 -4.15
N ASN A 44 1.99 3.65 -4.75
CA ASN A 44 1.52 3.09 -6.01
C ASN A 44 2.10 3.87 -7.21
N VAL A 45 3.43 3.97 -7.25
CA VAL A 45 4.17 4.69 -8.29
C VAL A 45 5.06 3.74 -9.08
N GLN A 46 5.36 4.12 -10.33
CA GLN A 46 6.34 3.43 -11.16
C GLN A 46 7.26 4.47 -11.81
N PRO A 47 8.59 4.33 -11.73
CA PRO A 47 9.51 5.26 -12.40
C PRO A 47 9.21 5.36 -13.91
N GLY A 48 9.09 6.59 -14.41
CA GLY A 48 8.80 6.90 -15.81
C GLY A 48 7.33 6.73 -16.22
N ILE A 49 6.41 6.55 -15.27
CA ILE A 49 4.97 6.48 -15.53
C ILE A 49 4.23 7.49 -14.65
N GLU A 50 3.39 8.31 -15.27
CA GLU A 50 2.41 9.15 -14.59
C GLU A 50 1.06 8.43 -14.55
N ILE A 51 0.37 8.50 -13.41
CA ILE A 51 -0.93 7.86 -13.18
C ILE A 51 -1.95 8.93 -12.80
N ASP A 52 -3.07 8.96 -13.52
CA ASP A 52 -4.25 9.69 -13.08
C ASP A 52 -5.03 8.83 -12.08
N TYR A 53 -4.84 9.07 -10.78
CA TYR A 53 -5.53 8.31 -9.72
C TYR A 53 -7.06 8.48 -9.71
N ARG A 54 -7.59 9.52 -10.38
CA ARG A 54 -9.02 9.77 -10.49
C ARG A 54 -9.70 8.84 -11.49
N THR A 55 -8.99 8.44 -12.53
CA THR A 55 -9.56 7.66 -13.64
C THR A 55 -8.91 6.28 -13.78
N GLY A 56 -7.66 6.13 -13.34
CA GLY A 56 -6.81 4.97 -13.53
C GLY A 56 -6.07 4.91 -14.87
N GLU A 57 -6.16 5.97 -15.69
CA GLU A 57 -5.33 6.11 -16.89
C GLU A 57 -3.87 6.37 -16.52
N ASN A 58 -2.93 5.96 -17.39
CA ASN A 58 -1.50 6.20 -17.20
C ASN A 58 -0.77 6.41 -18.53
N TRP A 59 0.40 7.05 -18.46
CA TRP A 59 1.25 7.31 -19.63
C TRP A 59 2.73 7.36 -19.22
N GLU A 60 3.62 7.21 -20.20
CA GLU A 60 5.05 7.44 -19.99
C GLU A 60 5.33 8.95 -19.81
N GLU A 61 6.16 9.29 -18.83
CA GLU A 61 6.66 10.67 -18.61
C GLU A 61 7.57 11.18 -19.73
#